data_AF-A0AAD9BAT8-F1
#
_entry.id   AF-A0AAD9BAT8-F1
#
_cell.length_a   1.000
_cell.length_b   1.000
_cell.length_c   1.000
_cell.angle_alpha   90.00
_cell.angle_beta   90.00
_cell.angle_gamma   90.00
#
_symmetry.space_group_name_H-M   'P 1'
#
loop_
_entity.id
_entity.type
_entity.pdbx_description
1 polymer ?
#
loop_
_entity_poly.entity_id
_entity_poly.type
_entity_poly.pdbx_seq_one_letter_code
_entity_poly.pdbx_strand_id
1 'polypeptide(L)'
;MSKSSKKSPPKTVPETRGKSDMEALADTVLEKQRGYLDSRFDQLQQMGRETEGKLTSIQTDLVVLSESIGTVKAEMGKIRLDVVKNAGMLATHEATLDMMQLKLADMEDRSRRCSVRITRLAEGLERSNAIQFLTHSLPKWFPSLSNLKGELMRAHRIYSDDRKKQVGTTRTLIFNIRRYTTRQDILRAAKKSPLTIDGRRIRFSPDYSRIVVFWNLLDYIASLFWTKCTLLCVDWDLLQSFGLLLQASFYFFLSEAGLIWGRIVVYHCLADQTNLRAYCLIFGSHTT
;
A
#
# COMPACT_ATOMS: atom_id res chain seq x y z
N MET A 1 92.65 -113.36 38.35
CA MET A 1 92.05 -113.55 37.01
C MET A 1 91.50 -112.18 36.59
N SER A 2 92.21 -111.42 35.73
CA SER A 2 91.96 -111.32 34.28
C SER A 2 90.56 -110.74 33.97
N LYS A 3 90.30 -109.61 33.29
CA LYS A 3 91.02 -108.73 32.35
C LYS A 3 90.21 -107.43 32.11
N SER A 4 90.92 -106.31 31.88
CA SER A 4 90.77 -105.27 30.83
C SER A 4 89.38 -104.79 30.35
N SER A 5 89.13 -103.46 30.33
CA SER A 5 89.32 -102.62 29.12
C SER A 5 88.97 -101.13 29.32
N LYS A 6 89.76 -100.24 28.70
CA LYS A 6 89.65 -98.78 28.65
C LYS A 6 88.79 -98.31 27.46
N LYS A 7 88.05 -97.20 27.60
CA LYS A 7 87.76 -96.23 26.51
C LYS A 7 87.40 -94.85 27.07
N SER A 8 87.91 -93.79 26.44
CA SER A 8 87.73 -92.35 26.72
C SER A 8 87.46 -91.62 25.39
N PRO A 9 87.22 -90.29 25.32
CA PRO A 9 86.34 -89.30 26.01
C PRO A 9 85.35 -88.65 24.95
N PRO A 10 84.59 -87.52 25.12
CA PRO A 10 85.12 -86.14 25.21
C PRO A 10 84.24 -85.06 25.92
N LYS A 11 84.83 -83.86 25.99
CA LYS A 11 84.37 -82.53 26.44
C LYS A 11 82.93 -82.11 26.08
N THR A 12 82.29 -81.36 26.98
CA THR A 12 81.22 -80.39 26.65
C THR A 12 81.44 -79.05 27.34
N VAL A 13 81.21 -78.02 26.53
CA VAL A 13 81.45 -76.58 26.65
C VAL A 13 80.28 -75.90 27.40
N PRO A 14 80.49 -74.73 28.05
CA PRO A 14 79.48 -74.09 28.90
C PRO A 14 78.56 -73.17 28.08
N GLU A 15 77.24 -73.37 28.13
CA GLU A 15 76.28 -72.42 27.55
C GLU A 15 74.86 -72.55 28.13
N THR A 16 74.58 -71.85 29.25
CA THR A 16 73.20 -71.65 29.76
C THR A 16 73.03 -70.29 30.45
N ARG A 17 73.64 -69.22 29.91
CA ARG A 17 73.47 -67.86 30.45
C ARG A 17 72.63 -66.90 29.60
N GLY A 18 72.16 -67.32 28.41
CA GLY A 18 71.39 -66.46 27.48
C GLY A 18 69.88 -66.69 27.43
N LYS A 19 69.34 -67.75 28.05
CA LYS A 19 67.90 -68.09 28.00
C LYS A 19 67.05 -67.29 29.00
N SER A 20 67.57 -66.99 30.19
CA SER A 20 66.86 -66.20 31.21
C SER A 20 66.65 -64.74 30.80
N ASP A 21 67.61 -64.18 30.07
CA ASP A 21 67.62 -62.75 29.73
C ASP A 21 66.68 -62.45 28.55
N MET A 22 66.55 -63.40 27.61
CA MET A 22 65.58 -63.31 26.52
C MET A 22 64.13 -63.48 27.00
N GLU A 23 63.92 -64.33 28.01
CA GLU A 23 62.60 -64.56 28.62
C GLU A 23 62.17 -63.33 29.46
N ALA A 24 63.09 -62.77 30.25
CA ALA A 24 62.86 -61.50 30.96
C ALA A 24 62.63 -60.31 29.98
N LEU A 25 63.34 -60.28 28.85
CA LEU A 25 63.11 -59.27 27.82
C LEU A 25 61.73 -59.43 27.16
N ALA A 26 61.31 -60.67 26.89
CA ALA A 26 59.97 -60.94 26.36
C ALA A 26 58.87 -60.49 27.35
N ASP A 27 59.02 -60.79 28.64
CA ASP A 27 58.07 -60.36 29.68
C ASP A 27 57.99 -58.83 29.79
N THR A 28 59.13 -58.13 29.74
CA THR A 28 59.13 -56.65 29.77
C THR A 28 58.50 -56.02 28.54
N VAL A 29 58.63 -56.65 27.36
CA VAL A 29 57.98 -56.18 26.12
C VAL A 29 56.48 -56.43 26.18
N LEU A 30 56.05 -57.62 26.63
CA LEU A 30 54.64 -57.96 26.79
C LEU A 30 53.95 -57.06 27.82
N GLU A 31 54.59 -56.77 28.95
CA GLU A 31 54.00 -55.90 29.98
C GLU A 31 53.88 -54.45 29.50
N LYS A 32 54.85 -53.95 28.71
CA LYS A 32 54.76 -52.64 28.04
C LYS A 32 53.63 -52.60 27.01
N GLN A 33 53.48 -53.66 26.21
CA GLN A 33 52.40 -53.76 25.23
C GLN A 33 51.03 -53.83 25.92
N ARG A 34 50.94 -54.59 27.01
CA ARG A 34 49.73 -54.69 27.85
C ARG A 34 49.35 -53.33 28.44
N GLY A 35 50.28 -52.65 29.11
CA GLY A 35 50.02 -51.32 29.66
C GLY A 35 49.65 -50.27 28.59
N TYR A 36 50.25 -50.36 27.40
CA TYR A 36 49.88 -49.50 26.26
C TYR A 36 48.45 -49.78 25.79
N LEU A 37 48.08 -51.06 25.61
CA LEU A 37 46.74 -51.45 25.19
C LEU A 37 45.68 -51.09 26.24
N ASP A 38 45.95 -51.35 27.52
CA ASP A 38 45.05 -50.99 28.63
C ASP A 38 44.82 -49.47 28.66
N SER A 39 45.88 -48.66 28.54
CA SER A 39 45.75 -47.19 28.47
C SER A 39 44.90 -46.73 27.26
N ARG A 40 45.04 -47.38 26.10
CA ARG A 40 44.21 -47.07 24.92
C ARG A 40 42.75 -47.50 25.11
N PHE A 41 42.51 -48.65 25.75
CA PHE A 41 41.16 -49.09 26.09
C PHE A 41 40.49 -48.15 27.10
N ASP A 42 41.21 -47.67 28.11
CA ASP A 42 40.71 -46.69 29.08
C ASP A 42 40.36 -45.35 28.39
N GLN A 43 41.22 -44.87 27.49
CA GLN A 43 40.95 -43.69 26.66
C GLN A 43 39.69 -43.88 25.81
N LEU A 44 39.53 -45.04 25.16
CA LEU A 44 38.36 -45.35 24.35
C LEU A 44 37.07 -45.40 25.19
N GLN A 45 37.12 -46.03 26.37
CA GLN A 45 35.99 -46.07 27.28
C GLN A 45 35.62 -44.67 27.79
N GLN A 46 36.62 -43.85 28.11
CA GLN A 46 36.41 -42.47 28.54
C GLN A 46 35.77 -41.63 27.44
N MET A 47 36.29 -41.71 26.21
CA MET A 47 35.66 -41.04 25.06
C MET A 47 34.24 -41.56 24.82
N GLY A 48 34.00 -42.86 24.97
CA GLY A 48 32.66 -43.46 24.89
C GLY A 48 31.69 -42.83 25.88
N ARG A 49 32.07 -42.75 27.16
CA ARG A 49 31.28 -42.08 28.21
C ARG A 49 31.04 -40.60 27.91
N GLU A 50 32.05 -39.88 27.43
CA GLU A 50 31.90 -38.47 27.06
C GLU A 50 30.96 -38.27 25.86
N THR A 51 31.03 -39.15 24.86
CA THR A 51 30.13 -39.10 23.70
C THR A 51 28.69 -39.41 24.08
N GLU A 52 28.47 -40.38 24.98
CA GLU A 52 27.16 -40.69 25.54
C GLU A 52 26.60 -39.52 26.36
N GLY A 53 27.43 -38.89 27.20
CA GLY A 53 27.07 -37.67 27.93
C GLY A 53 26.66 -36.52 27.00
N LYS A 54 27.42 -36.28 25.92
CA LYS A 54 27.05 -35.27 24.91
C LYS A 54 25.76 -35.64 24.18
N LEU A 55 25.56 -36.92 23.84
CA LEU A 55 24.37 -37.39 23.14
C LEU A 55 23.10 -37.22 24.00
N THR A 56 23.18 -37.55 25.29
CA THR A 56 22.07 -37.33 26.23
C THR A 56 21.75 -35.84 26.40
N SER A 57 22.76 -34.97 26.47
CA SER A 57 22.56 -33.51 26.50
C SER A 57 21.89 -32.99 25.22
N ILE A 58 22.31 -33.47 24.05
CA ILE A 58 21.65 -33.10 22.77
C ILE A 58 20.20 -33.59 22.78
N GLN A 59 19.95 -34.80 23.28
CA GLN A 59 18.59 -35.34 23.37
C GLN A 59 17.70 -34.48 24.26
N THR A 60 18.20 -33.99 25.40
CA THR A 60 17.42 -33.08 26.26
C THR A 60 17.14 -31.74 25.57
N ASP A 61 18.13 -31.17 24.89
CA ASP A 61 17.96 -29.89 24.18
C ASP A 61 16.94 -30.01 23.03
N LEU A 62 16.93 -31.14 22.32
CA LEU A 62 15.95 -31.40 21.25
C LEU A 62 14.52 -31.47 21.79
N VAL A 63 14.31 -32.03 22.98
CA VAL A 63 12.99 -32.07 23.62
C VAL A 63 12.53 -30.65 23.97
N VAL A 64 13.38 -29.86 24.61
CA VAL A 64 13.08 -28.46 24.98
C VAL A 64 12.79 -27.60 23.75
N LEU A 65 13.57 -27.78 22.67
CA LEU A 65 13.33 -27.09 21.40
C LEU A 65 12.00 -27.49 20.77
N SER A 66 11.64 -28.77 20.81
CA SER A 66 10.34 -29.27 20.30
C SER A 66 9.16 -28.61 21.03
N GLU A 67 9.23 -28.52 22.36
CA GLU A 67 8.22 -27.84 23.18
C GLU A 67 8.13 -26.34 22.85
N SER A 68 9.28 -25.67 22.76
CA SER A 68 9.36 -24.25 22.41
C SER A 68 8.76 -23.97 21.02
N ILE A 69 9.05 -24.84 20.04
CA ILE A 69 8.47 -24.77 18.69
C ILE A 69 6.94 -24.95 18.75
N GLY A 70 6.44 -25.83 19.61
CA GLY A 70 5.01 -26.01 19.84
C GLY A 70 4.34 -24.72 20.33
N THR A 71 4.93 -24.07 21.33
CA THR A 71 4.43 -22.80 21.90
C THR A 71 4.43 -21.68 20.86
N VAL A 72 5.55 -21.49 20.14
CA VAL A 72 5.65 -20.47 19.09
C VAL A 72 4.64 -20.71 17.96
N LYS A 73 4.40 -21.96 17.57
CA LYS A 73 3.36 -22.29 16.58
C LYS A 73 1.96 -21.92 17.06
N ALA A 74 1.65 -22.16 18.33
CA ALA A 74 0.37 -21.81 18.90
C ALA A 74 0.16 -20.29 18.94
N GLU A 75 1.18 -19.53 19.36
CA GLU A 75 1.15 -18.05 19.34
C GLU A 75 1.05 -17.49 17.92
N MET A 76 1.81 -18.04 16.98
CA MET A 76 1.70 -17.69 15.55
C MET A 76 0.29 -17.93 15.01
N GLY A 77 -0.37 -19.01 15.45
CA GLY A 77 -1.78 -19.28 15.13
C GLY A 77 -2.71 -18.18 15.63
N LYS A 78 -2.54 -17.75 16.89
CA LYS A 78 -3.33 -16.64 17.47
C LYS A 78 -3.10 -15.33 16.71
N ILE A 79 -1.84 -14.97 16.45
CA ILE A 79 -1.48 -13.76 15.71
C ILE A 79 -2.10 -13.77 14.31
N ARG A 80 -2.06 -14.90 13.60
CA ARG A 80 -2.71 -15.02 12.27
C ARG A 80 -4.21 -14.75 12.33
N LEU A 81 -4.90 -15.30 13.33
CA LEU A 81 -6.33 -15.06 13.52
C LEU A 81 -6.62 -13.57 13.80
N ASP A 82 -5.81 -12.94 14.65
CA ASP A 82 -5.94 -11.52 14.95
C ASP A 82 -5.68 -10.63 13.73
N VAL A 83 -4.67 -10.96 12.91
CA VAL A 83 -4.38 -10.25 11.66
C VAL A 83 -5.56 -10.32 10.69
N VAL A 84 -6.13 -11.52 10.49
CA VAL A 84 -7.31 -11.70 9.62
C VAL A 84 -8.51 -10.92 10.15
N LYS A 85 -8.75 -10.96 11.46
CA LYS A 85 -9.83 -10.20 12.11
C LYS A 85 -9.63 -8.69 11.92
N ASN A 86 -8.41 -8.20 12.14
CA ASN A 86 -8.07 -6.79 11.97
C ASN A 86 -8.23 -6.33 10.52
N ALA A 87 -7.80 -7.14 9.55
CA ALA A 87 -8.02 -6.86 8.13
C ALA A 87 -9.51 -6.73 7.80
N GLY A 88 -10.36 -7.62 8.34
CA GLY A 88 -11.82 -7.50 8.20
C GLY A 88 -12.38 -6.22 8.82
N MET A 89 -11.94 -5.86 10.02
CA MET A 89 -12.36 -4.61 10.67
C MET A 89 -11.92 -3.38 9.87
N LEU A 90 -10.69 -3.36 9.34
CA LEU A 90 -10.20 -2.27 8.50
C LEU A 90 -11.05 -2.10 7.24
N ALA A 91 -11.38 -3.19 6.53
CA ALA A 91 -12.25 -3.12 5.37
C ALA A 91 -13.63 -2.52 5.72
N THR A 92 -14.21 -2.89 6.87
CA THR A 92 -15.49 -2.29 7.31
C THR A 92 -15.37 -0.81 7.69
N HIS A 93 -14.25 -0.41 8.28
CA HIS A 93 -13.98 0.99 8.62
C HIS A 93 -13.77 1.84 7.36
N GLU A 94 -13.03 1.35 6.37
CA GLU A 94 -12.86 2.01 5.07
C GLU A 94 -14.21 2.25 4.40
N ALA A 95 -15.06 1.21 4.29
CA ALA A 95 -16.39 1.35 3.73
C ALA A 95 -17.27 2.37 4.51
N THR A 96 -17.12 2.42 5.83
CA THR A 96 -17.85 3.38 6.66
C THR A 96 -17.35 4.81 6.44
N LEU A 97 -16.04 5.00 6.33
CA LEU A 97 -15.44 6.31 6.06
C LEU A 97 -15.86 6.83 4.69
N ASP A 98 -15.85 5.99 3.65
CA ASP A 98 -16.29 6.37 2.31
C ASP A 98 -17.76 6.82 2.31
N MET A 99 -18.63 6.05 2.98
CA MET A 99 -20.03 6.43 3.15
C MET A 99 -20.19 7.75 3.91
N MET A 100 -19.39 7.97 4.96
CA MET A 100 -19.43 9.22 5.73
C MET A 100 -18.95 10.40 4.90
N GLN A 101 -17.87 10.25 4.13
CA GLN A 101 -17.37 11.29 3.23
C GLN A 101 -18.43 11.68 2.19
N LEU A 102 -19.12 10.70 1.60
CA LEU A 102 -20.19 10.97 0.64
C LEU A 102 -21.38 11.70 1.30
N LYS A 103 -21.78 11.27 2.52
CA LYS A 103 -22.84 11.94 3.28
C LYS A 103 -22.46 13.37 3.66
N LEU A 104 -21.21 13.60 4.07
CA LEU A 104 -20.71 14.93 4.40
C LEU A 104 -20.69 15.84 3.17
N ALA A 105 -20.26 15.33 2.01
CA ALA A 105 -20.29 16.07 0.75
C ALA A 105 -21.71 16.48 0.37
N ASP A 106 -22.64 15.54 0.44
CA ASP A 106 -24.06 15.77 0.12
C ASP A 106 -24.71 16.79 1.09
N MET A 107 -24.39 16.71 2.39
CA MET A 107 -24.81 17.72 3.37
C MET A 107 -24.21 19.10 3.09
N GLU A 108 -22.92 19.16 2.75
CA GLU A 108 -22.22 20.40 2.38
C GLU A 108 -22.84 21.03 1.13
N ASP A 109 -23.14 20.23 0.11
CA ASP A 109 -23.78 20.68 -1.13
C ASP A 109 -25.22 21.14 -0.91
N ARG A 110 -26.00 20.46 -0.07
CA ARG A 110 -27.35 20.92 0.30
C ARG A 110 -27.33 22.25 1.03
N SER A 111 -26.36 22.44 1.93
CA SER A 111 -26.17 23.71 2.64
C SER A 111 -25.74 24.84 1.70
N ARG A 112 -24.88 24.55 0.73
CA ARG A 112 -24.39 25.52 -0.28
C ARG A 112 -25.27 25.64 -1.51
N ARG A 113 -26.38 24.91 -1.57
CA ARG A 113 -27.23 24.79 -2.77
C ARG A 113 -27.70 26.14 -3.31
N CYS A 114 -27.91 27.14 -2.47
CA CYS A 114 -28.33 28.48 -2.86
C CYS A 114 -27.19 29.50 -2.96
N SER A 115 -25.94 29.05 -2.87
CA SER A 115 -24.75 29.89 -2.96
C SER A 115 -24.23 29.97 -4.41
N VAL A 116 -23.71 31.14 -4.76
CA VAL A 116 -23.11 31.45 -6.06
C VAL A 116 -21.74 32.07 -5.83
N ARG A 117 -20.77 31.66 -6.66
CA ARG A 117 -19.43 32.22 -6.70
C ARG A 117 -19.29 33.17 -7.89
N ILE A 118 -18.68 34.33 -7.66
CA ILE A 118 -18.24 35.27 -8.69
C ILE A 118 -16.71 35.29 -8.67
N THR A 119 -16.12 34.97 -9.82
CA THR A 119 -14.67 35.01 -10.02
C THR A 119 -14.30 36.14 -10.98
N ARG A 120 -13.07 36.66 -10.84
CA ARG A 120 -12.50 37.75 -11.68
C ARG A 120 -13.16 39.13 -11.51
N LEU A 121 -13.96 39.32 -10.47
CA LEU A 121 -14.49 40.63 -10.10
C LEU A 121 -13.39 41.44 -9.40
N ALA A 122 -13.08 42.64 -9.87
CA ALA A 122 -12.05 43.51 -9.28
C ALA A 122 -12.31 43.75 -7.78
N GLU A 123 -11.24 43.84 -7.00
CA GLU A 123 -11.34 44.05 -5.56
C GLU A 123 -11.74 45.49 -5.26
N GLY A 124 -12.59 45.68 -4.24
CA GLY A 124 -13.03 47.01 -3.80
C GLY A 124 -14.24 47.57 -4.55
N LEU A 125 -14.72 46.92 -5.62
CA LEU A 125 -15.95 47.34 -6.32
C LEU A 125 -17.19 47.30 -5.41
N GLU A 126 -17.23 46.37 -4.47
CA GLU A 126 -18.34 46.25 -3.51
C GLU A 126 -18.35 47.33 -2.43
N ARG A 127 -17.23 48.05 -2.25
CA ARG A 127 -17.00 48.97 -1.13
C ARG A 127 -17.27 48.30 0.22
N SER A 128 -18.08 48.92 1.09
CA SER A 128 -18.36 48.45 2.45
C SER A 128 -19.46 47.38 2.53
N ASN A 129 -20.33 47.25 1.52
CA ASN A 129 -21.49 46.35 1.59
C ASN A 129 -21.70 45.58 0.29
N ALA A 130 -21.20 44.34 0.26
CA ALA A 130 -21.34 43.44 -0.88
C ALA A 130 -22.79 43.06 -1.20
N ILE A 131 -23.68 43.00 -0.21
CA ILE A 131 -25.09 42.69 -0.45
C ILE A 131 -25.73 43.83 -1.22
N GLN A 132 -25.56 45.07 -0.76
CA GLN A 132 -26.09 46.25 -1.46
C GLN A 132 -25.52 46.36 -2.87
N PHE A 133 -24.21 46.17 -3.04
CA PHE A 133 -23.59 46.16 -4.37
C PHE A 133 -24.27 45.16 -5.31
N LEU A 134 -24.45 43.92 -4.89
CA LEU A 134 -25.07 42.88 -5.71
C LEU A 134 -26.56 43.12 -5.96
N THR A 135 -27.31 43.64 -4.98
CA THR A 135 -28.72 44.00 -5.15
C THR A 135 -28.92 45.05 -6.24
N HIS A 136 -28.01 46.03 -6.37
CA HIS A 136 -28.09 47.05 -7.41
C HIS A 136 -27.47 46.60 -8.74
N SER A 137 -26.47 45.72 -8.71
CA SER A 137 -25.70 45.34 -9.90
C SER A 137 -26.33 44.19 -10.67
N LEU A 138 -26.90 43.18 -9.99
CA LEU A 138 -27.48 42.01 -10.65
C LEU A 138 -28.61 42.38 -11.63
N PRO A 139 -29.57 43.26 -11.29
CA PRO A 139 -30.61 43.68 -12.25
C PRO A 139 -30.05 44.49 -13.44
N LYS A 140 -28.93 45.20 -13.25
CA LYS A 140 -28.27 45.94 -14.34
C LYS A 140 -27.55 45.02 -15.30
N TRP A 141 -26.87 43.99 -14.78
CA TRP A 141 -26.18 42.99 -15.59
C TRP A 141 -27.16 42.04 -16.27
N PHE A 142 -28.25 41.70 -15.58
CA PHE A 142 -29.27 40.76 -16.04
C PHE A 142 -30.66 41.37 -15.85
N PRO A 143 -31.18 42.10 -16.86
CA PRO A 143 -32.49 42.74 -16.78
C PRO A 143 -33.66 41.78 -16.49
N SER A 144 -33.50 40.49 -16.84
CA SER A 144 -34.47 39.44 -16.50
C SER A 144 -34.64 39.18 -15.00
N LEU A 145 -33.77 39.76 -14.16
CA LEU A 145 -33.72 39.53 -12.71
C LEU A 145 -34.14 40.76 -11.89
N SER A 146 -35.02 41.61 -12.43
CA SER A 146 -35.49 42.84 -11.79
C SER A 146 -36.12 42.63 -10.39
N ASN A 147 -36.64 41.44 -10.10
CA ASN A 147 -37.33 41.10 -8.84
C ASN A 147 -36.41 40.52 -7.74
N LEU A 148 -35.09 40.79 -7.76
CA LEU A 148 -34.12 40.27 -6.79
C LEU A 148 -34.11 40.98 -5.41
N LYS A 149 -34.97 41.98 -5.19
CA LYS A 149 -34.94 42.79 -3.96
C LYS A 149 -35.28 41.91 -2.74
N GLY A 150 -34.35 41.84 -1.79
CA GLY A 150 -34.51 41.05 -0.55
C GLY A 150 -34.18 39.55 -0.67
N GLU A 151 -33.69 39.08 -1.82
CA GLU A 151 -33.31 37.67 -2.00
C GLU A 151 -31.91 37.33 -1.49
N LEU A 152 -31.02 38.31 -1.39
CA LEU A 152 -29.64 38.08 -0.95
C LEU A 152 -29.57 38.07 0.57
N MET A 153 -29.08 36.96 1.13
CA MET A 153 -28.97 36.78 2.58
C MET A 153 -27.58 37.13 3.09
N ARG A 154 -26.53 36.73 2.36
CA ARG A 154 -25.14 36.91 2.76
C ARG A 154 -24.29 37.13 1.51
N ALA A 155 -23.32 38.04 1.57
CA ALA A 155 -22.32 38.21 0.52
C ALA A 155 -20.99 38.62 1.13
N HIS A 156 -19.91 37.93 0.75
CA HIS A 156 -18.56 38.22 1.25
C HIS A 156 -17.49 37.60 0.34
N ARG A 157 -16.28 38.14 0.36
CA ARG A 157 -15.13 37.54 -0.31
C ARG A 157 -14.60 36.37 0.52
N ILE A 158 -14.18 35.30 -0.15
CA ILE A 158 -13.51 34.17 0.53
C ILE A 158 -12.15 34.65 1.00
N TYR A 159 -11.85 34.44 2.29
CA TYR A 159 -10.51 34.60 2.81
C TYR A 159 -9.64 33.49 2.23
N SER A 160 -8.66 33.85 1.40
CA SER A 160 -7.55 32.96 1.06
C SER A 160 -6.41 33.22 2.04
N ASP A 161 -5.85 32.16 2.60
CA ASP A 161 -4.72 32.19 3.53
C ASP A 161 -3.37 32.42 2.80
N ASP A 162 -3.45 32.89 1.55
CA ASP A 162 -2.31 33.05 0.68
C ASP A 162 -1.47 34.25 1.13
N ARG A 163 -0.42 33.90 1.88
CA ARG A 163 0.82 34.67 2.11
C ARG A 163 1.53 35.09 0.81
N LYS A 164 0.95 34.82 -0.36
CA LYS A 164 1.38 35.26 -1.67
C LYS A 164 0.21 35.95 -2.36
N LYS A 165 0.00 37.24 -2.05
CA LYS A 165 -0.72 38.15 -2.95
C LYS A 165 0.04 38.17 -4.28
N GLN A 166 -0.26 37.24 -5.17
CA GLN A 166 0.13 37.39 -6.57
C GLN A 166 -0.57 38.67 -7.06
N VAL A 167 0.25 39.65 -7.43
CA VAL A 167 -0.20 40.94 -7.94
C VAL A 167 -1.13 40.67 -9.12
N GLY A 168 -2.43 40.99 -8.96
CA GLY A 168 -3.45 40.82 -10.00
C GLY A 168 -4.50 39.73 -9.76
N THR A 169 -4.33 38.83 -8.77
CA THR A 169 -5.33 37.79 -8.49
C THR A 169 -6.44 38.34 -7.59
N THR A 170 -7.66 38.44 -8.12
CA THR A 170 -8.84 38.90 -7.37
C THR A 170 -9.46 37.76 -6.55
N ARG A 171 -9.74 37.97 -5.26
CA ARG A 171 -10.44 36.97 -4.42
C ARG A 171 -11.82 36.61 -4.97
N THR A 172 -12.31 35.40 -4.70
CA THR A 172 -13.67 35.03 -5.13
C THR A 172 -14.72 35.67 -4.22
N LEU A 173 -15.76 36.27 -4.80
CA LEU A 173 -16.93 36.72 -4.04
C LEU A 173 -17.95 35.58 -3.97
N ILE A 174 -18.39 35.22 -2.77
CA ILE A 174 -19.49 34.27 -2.58
C ILE A 174 -20.69 35.01 -2.01
N PHE A 175 -21.85 34.74 -2.58
CA PHE A 175 -23.11 35.19 -2.01
C PHE A 175 -24.14 34.07 -1.96
N ASN A 176 -25.00 34.15 -0.96
CA ASN A 176 -26.08 33.21 -0.71
C ASN A 176 -27.43 33.89 -0.97
N ILE A 177 -28.30 33.15 -1.66
CA ILE A 177 -29.63 33.57 -2.07
C ILE A 177 -30.66 32.77 -1.27
N ARG A 178 -31.81 33.37 -0.99
CA ARG A 178 -32.88 32.69 -0.24
C ARG A 178 -33.47 31.51 -1.01
N ARG A 179 -33.72 31.67 -2.32
CA ARG A 179 -34.37 30.64 -3.17
C ARG A 179 -33.41 29.99 -4.16
N TYR A 180 -33.48 28.66 -4.24
CA TYR A 180 -32.71 27.87 -5.21
C TYR A 180 -33.09 28.20 -6.68
N THR A 181 -34.35 28.50 -6.94
CA THR A 181 -34.84 28.90 -8.28
C THR A 181 -34.18 30.19 -8.75
N THR A 182 -34.13 31.20 -7.90
CA THR A 182 -33.46 32.48 -8.17
C THR A 182 -31.97 32.31 -8.46
N ARG A 183 -31.30 31.42 -7.72
CA ARG A 183 -29.91 31.03 -8.00
C ARG A 183 -29.75 30.40 -9.39
N GLN A 184 -30.68 29.53 -9.79
CA GLN A 184 -30.68 28.97 -11.14
C GLN A 184 -30.93 30.03 -12.21
N ASP A 185 -31.81 30.99 -11.97
CA ASP A 185 -32.08 32.08 -12.90
C ASP A 185 -30.84 32.95 -13.12
N ILE A 186 -30.11 33.28 -12.04
CA ILE A 186 -28.83 34.01 -12.11
C ILE A 186 -27.81 33.23 -12.96
N LEU A 187 -27.62 31.93 -12.67
CA LEU A 187 -26.64 31.12 -13.39
C LEU A 187 -27.01 30.94 -14.87
N ARG A 188 -28.29 30.77 -15.18
CA ARG A 188 -28.79 30.69 -16.56
C ARG A 188 -28.61 32.01 -17.30
N ALA A 189 -28.94 33.14 -16.67
CA ALA A 189 -28.75 34.47 -17.23
C ALA A 189 -27.27 34.75 -17.52
N ALA A 190 -26.38 34.44 -16.57
CA ALA A 190 -24.94 34.61 -16.72
C ALA A 190 -24.33 33.71 -17.80
N LYS A 191 -24.89 32.50 -18.01
CA LYS A 191 -24.48 31.61 -19.11
C LYS A 191 -24.94 32.15 -20.46
N LYS A 192 -26.16 32.70 -20.53
CA LYS A 192 -26.75 33.26 -21.77
C LYS A 192 -26.12 34.59 -22.18
N SER A 193 -25.84 35.45 -21.22
CA SER A 193 -25.23 36.78 -21.43
C SER A 193 -23.93 36.87 -20.65
N PRO A 194 -22.78 36.54 -21.27
CA PRO A 194 -21.48 36.69 -20.65
C PRO A 194 -21.20 38.15 -20.29
N LEU A 195 -20.82 38.40 -19.04
CA LEU A 195 -20.57 39.74 -18.52
C LEU A 195 -19.09 40.10 -18.58
N THR A 196 -18.79 41.32 -19.04
CA THR A 196 -17.45 41.92 -19.02
C THR A 196 -17.49 43.24 -18.28
N ILE A 197 -16.64 43.41 -17.27
CA ILE A 197 -16.47 44.65 -16.49
C ILE A 197 -14.99 45.02 -16.55
N ASP A 198 -14.67 46.28 -16.88
CA ASP A 198 -13.30 46.80 -16.99
C ASP A 198 -12.40 45.92 -17.89
N GLY A 199 -12.95 45.46 -19.02
CA GLY A 199 -12.25 44.57 -19.96
C GLY A 199 -12.05 43.13 -19.45
N ARG A 200 -12.53 42.79 -18.25
CA ARG A 200 -12.40 41.46 -17.65
C ARG A 200 -13.72 40.71 -17.70
N ARG A 201 -13.68 39.49 -18.26
CA ARG A 201 -14.84 38.59 -18.26
C ARG A 201 -15.08 38.04 -16.86
N ILE A 202 -16.25 38.37 -16.31
CA ILE A 202 -16.71 37.87 -15.01
C ILE A 202 -17.36 36.50 -15.21
N ARG A 203 -17.10 35.59 -14.27
CA ARG A 203 -17.69 34.25 -14.29
C ARG A 203 -18.47 33.98 -13.02
N PHE A 204 -19.72 33.60 -13.23
CA PHE A 204 -20.62 33.07 -12.21
C PHE A 204 -20.57 31.54 -12.25
N SER A 205 -20.44 30.91 -11.08
CA SER A 205 -20.47 29.47 -10.95
C SER A 205 -21.24 29.04 -9.70
N PRO A 206 -21.85 27.85 -9.71
CA PRO A 206 -22.39 27.27 -8.49
C PRO A 206 -21.28 27.04 -7.44
N ASP A 207 -21.65 27.06 -6.16
CA ASP A 207 -20.78 26.69 -5.06
C ASP A 207 -21.02 25.23 -4.67
N TYR A 208 -20.15 24.33 -5.13
CA TYR A 208 -20.22 22.90 -4.81
C TYR A 208 -19.06 22.47 -3.90
N SER A 209 -19.27 21.35 -3.20
CA SER A 209 -18.23 20.60 -2.50
C SER A 209 -17.13 20.16 -3.47
N ARG A 210 -15.94 19.92 -2.94
CA ARG A 210 -14.81 19.46 -3.78
C ARG A 210 -15.12 18.14 -4.47
N ILE A 211 -15.84 17.25 -3.78
CA ILE A 211 -16.22 15.93 -4.28
C ILE A 211 -17.11 16.08 -5.52
N VAL A 212 -18.17 16.89 -5.46
CA VAL A 212 -19.05 17.09 -6.63
C VAL A 212 -18.34 17.83 -7.77
N VAL A 213 -17.45 18.78 -7.48
CA VAL A 213 -16.65 19.44 -8.53
C VAL A 213 -15.75 18.42 -9.25
N PHE A 214 -15.11 17.53 -8.49
CA PHE A 214 -14.25 16.48 -9.03
C PHE A 214 -15.03 15.52 -9.94
N TRP A 215 -16.17 15.00 -9.49
CA TRP A 215 -17.01 14.11 -10.30
C TRP A 215 -17.52 14.78 -11.58
N ASN A 216 -18.02 16.02 -11.50
CA ASN A 216 -18.46 16.76 -12.69
C ASN A 216 -17.32 16.98 -13.70
N LEU A 217 -16.08 17.16 -13.23
CA LEU A 217 -14.91 17.29 -14.10
C LEU A 217 -14.59 15.96 -14.77
N LEU A 218 -14.63 14.85 -14.04
CA LEU A 218 -14.43 13.52 -14.59
C LEU A 218 -15.50 13.18 -15.63
N ASP A 219 -16.77 13.41 -15.33
CA ASP A 219 -17.88 13.19 -16.27
C ASP A 219 -17.71 14.04 -17.53
N TYR A 220 -17.27 15.29 -17.39
CA TYR A 220 -16.98 16.16 -18.52
C TYR A 220 -15.81 15.64 -19.38
N ILE A 221 -14.72 15.20 -18.75
CA ILE A 221 -13.56 14.63 -19.45
C ILE A 221 -13.97 13.32 -20.17
N ALA A 222 -14.71 12.45 -19.49
CA ALA A 222 -15.23 11.21 -20.06
C ALA A 222 -16.16 11.49 -21.26
N SER A 223 -17.05 12.48 -21.14
CA SER A 223 -17.93 12.92 -22.23
C SER A 223 -17.14 13.47 -23.42
N LEU A 224 -16.10 14.28 -23.18
CA LEU A 224 -15.21 14.77 -24.24
C LEU A 224 -14.47 13.63 -24.94
N PHE A 225 -13.98 12.65 -24.19
CA PHE A 225 -13.32 11.47 -24.74
C PHE A 225 -14.29 10.66 -25.59
N TRP A 226 -15.48 10.35 -25.07
CA TRP A 226 -16.53 9.64 -25.80
C TRP A 226 -16.91 10.36 -27.09
N THR A 227 -17.13 11.67 -27.04
CA THR A 227 -17.53 12.48 -28.21
C THR A 227 -16.41 12.55 -29.25
N LYS A 228 -15.13 12.59 -28.84
CA LYS A 228 -14.00 12.53 -29.77
C LYS A 228 -13.81 11.15 -30.36
N CYS A 229 -14.01 10.07 -29.59
CA CYS A 229 -13.95 8.70 -30.09
C CYS A 229 -15.10 8.39 -31.06
N THR A 230 -16.30 8.95 -30.87
CA THR A 230 -17.40 8.78 -31.84
C THR A 230 -17.23 9.63 -33.11
N LEU A 231 -16.55 10.78 -33.02
CA LEU A 231 -16.19 11.60 -34.19
C LEU A 231 -14.99 11.04 -34.97
N LEU A 232 -14.09 10.33 -34.30
CA LEU A 232 -13.02 9.53 -34.88
C LEU A 232 -13.46 8.07 -34.96
N CYS A 233 -14.46 7.76 -35.78
CA CYS A 233 -14.66 6.38 -36.26
C CYS A 233 -13.42 5.97 -37.06
N VAL A 234 -12.37 5.58 -36.35
CA VAL A 234 -11.21 4.87 -36.85
C VAL A 234 -11.23 3.52 -36.16
N ASP A 235 -11.10 2.47 -36.97
CA ASP A 235 -11.15 1.05 -36.63
C ASP A 235 -10.94 0.69 -35.16
N TRP A 236 -11.88 -0.10 -34.64
CA TRP A 236 -11.81 -0.72 -33.31
C TRP A 236 -10.50 -1.50 -33.09
N ASP A 237 -9.91 -2.01 -34.18
CA ASP A 237 -8.63 -2.73 -34.16
C ASP A 237 -7.42 -1.82 -33.87
N LEU A 238 -7.49 -0.52 -34.18
CA LEU A 238 -6.44 0.44 -33.83
C LEU A 238 -6.52 0.88 -32.35
N LEU A 239 -7.73 0.87 -31.78
CA LEU A 239 -7.99 1.21 -30.37
C LEU A 239 -7.40 0.19 -29.38
N GLN A 240 -7.25 -1.07 -29.79
CA GLN A 240 -6.61 -2.10 -28.97
C GLN A 240 -5.10 -1.83 -28.76
N SER A 241 -4.46 -1.16 -29.72
CA SER A 241 -3.07 -0.69 -29.61
C SER A 241 -2.94 0.60 -28.79
N PHE A 242 -3.98 1.46 -28.80
CA PHE A 242 -4.04 2.67 -27.98
C PHE A 242 -4.48 2.44 -26.52
N GLY A 243 -5.14 1.31 -26.23
CA GLY A 243 -5.59 0.96 -24.87
C GLY A 243 -4.47 0.94 -23.83
N LEU A 244 -3.28 0.49 -24.22
CA LEU A 244 -2.07 0.50 -23.36
C LEU A 244 -1.52 1.91 -23.14
N LEU A 245 -1.64 2.80 -24.12
CA LEU A 245 -1.19 4.20 -24.03
C LEU A 245 -2.13 5.08 -23.19
N LEU A 246 -3.43 4.80 -23.21
CA LEU A 246 -4.43 5.44 -22.34
C LEU A 246 -4.25 5.03 -20.88
N GLN A 247 -3.92 3.76 -20.62
CA GLN A 247 -3.60 3.28 -19.28
C GLN A 247 -2.37 4.01 -18.72
N ALA A 248 -1.31 4.17 -19.53
CA ALA A 248 -0.11 4.92 -19.12
C ALA A 248 -0.37 6.42 -18.89
N SER A 249 -1.17 7.05 -19.75
CA SER A 249 -1.44 8.50 -19.67
C SER A 249 -2.34 8.87 -18.50
N PHE A 250 -3.32 8.02 -18.16
CA PHE A 250 -4.20 8.22 -17.01
C PHE A 250 -3.46 7.97 -15.68
N TYR A 251 -2.56 6.97 -15.65
CA TYR A 251 -1.66 6.75 -14.51
C TYR A 251 -0.68 7.91 -14.31
N PHE A 252 -0.13 8.48 -15.39
CA PHE A 252 0.79 9.62 -15.29
C PHE A 252 0.09 10.88 -14.74
N PHE A 253 -1.14 11.14 -15.20
CA PHE A 253 -1.93 12.30 -14.76
C PHE A 253 -2.39 12.21 -13.29
N LEU A 254 -2.68 10.99 -12.79
CA LEU A 254 -3.04 10.76 -11.39
C LEU A 254 -1.82 10.79 -10.45
N SER A 255 -0.65 10.38 -10.94
CA SER A 255 0.62 10.41 -10.20
C SER A 255 1.10 11.85 -9.91
N GLU A 256 1.05 12.76 -10.89
CA GLU A 256 1.39 14.18 -10.67
C GLU A 256 0.38 14.91 -9.77
N ALA A 257 -0.86 14.41 -9.67
CA ALA A 257 -1.90 14.99 -8.82
C ALA A 257 -1.87 14.53 -7.35
N GLY A 258 -0.94 13.65 -6.96
CA GLY A 258 -0.77 13.20 -5.57
C GLY A 258 -1.95 12.40 -5.01
N LEU A 259 -2.75 11.77 -5.87
CA LEU A 259 -3.90 10.95 -5.48
C LEU A 259 -3.51 9.47 -5.39
N ILE A 260 -4.06 8.81 -4.37
CA ILE A 260 -3.67 7.52 -3.78
C ILE A 260 -3.56 6.37 -4.80
N TRP A 261 -2.59 5.48 -4.55
CA TRP A 261 -2.32 4.25 -5.28
C TRP A 261 -3.48 3.24 -5.17
N GLY A 262 -4.46 3.34 -6.06
CA GLY A 262 -5.46 2.29 -6.30
C GLY A 262 -5.13 1.56 -7.60
N ARG A 263 -4.79 0.27 -7.53
CA ARG A 263 -4.51 -0.56 -8.71
C ARG A 263 -5.83 -0.84 -9.44
N ILE A 264 -6.07 -0.16 -10.56
CA ILE A 264 -7.22 -0.44 -11.43
C ILE A 264 -6.96 -1.76 -12.18
N VAL A 265 -7.67 -2.82 -11.81
CA VAL A 265 -7.69 -4.09 -12.54
C VAL A 265 -8.80 -4.03 -13.59
N VAL A 266 -8.42 -3.96 -14.86
CA VAL A 266 -9.37 -4.05 -15.99
C VAL A 266 -9.53 -5.52 -16.34
N TYR A 267 -10.72 -6.09 -16.13
CA TYR A 267 -11.04 -7.42 -16.64
C TYR A 267 -11.29 -7.33 -18.16
N HIS A 268 -10.48 -8.06 -18.94
CA HIS A 268 -10.74 -8.28 -20.36
C HIS A 268 -11.94 -9.23 -20.49
N CYS A 269 -13.11 -8.70 -20.84
CA CYS A 269 -14.24 -9.51 -21.25
C CYS A 269 -14.18 -9.67 -22.78
N LEU A 270 -13.96 -10.89 -23.27
CA LEU A 270 -14.15 -11.23 -24.67
C LEU A 270 -15.65 -11.18 -24.96
N ALA A 271 -16.08 -10.19 -25.73
CA ALA A 271 -17.46 -10.08 -26.20
C ALA A 271 -17.62 -10.90 -27.50
N ASP A 272 -18.50 -11.90 -27.45
CA ASP A 272 -19.05 -12.56 -28.62
C ASP A 272 -20.03 -11.61 -29.35
N GLN A 273 -19.95 -11.56 -30.67
CA GLN A 273 -20.36 -10.46 -31.54
C GLN A 273 -21.88 -10.22 -31.69
N THR A 274 -22.74 -10.78 -30.84
CA THR A 274 -24.19 -10.84 -31.15
C THR A 274 -25.16 -10.24 -30.13
N ASN A 275 -24.69 -9.59 -29.05
CA ASN A 275 -25.62 -8.92 -28.12
C ASN A 275 -25.10 -7.57 -27.59
N LEU A 276 -25.67 -6.48 -28.11
CA LEU A 276 -25.58 -5.14 -27.56
C LEU A 276 -26.33 -5.08 -26.21
N ARG A 277 -25.62 -5.36 -25.11
CA ARG A 277 -26.03 -4.92 -23.76
C ARG A 277 -24.91 -4.13 -23.11
N ALA A 278 -25.26 -2.96 -22.59
CA ALA A 278 -24.37 -2.04 -21.92
C ALA A 278 -23.70 -2.69 -20.71
N TYR A 279 -22.37 -2.54 -20.58
CA TYR A 279 -21.62 -2.99 -19.41
C TYR A 279 -21.25 -1.80 -18.51
N CYS A 280 -21.58 -1.96 -17.24
CA CYS A 280 -21.30 -1.03 -16.16
C CYS A 280 -19.86 -1.24 -15.66
N LEU A 281 -19.07 -0.17 -15.52
CA LEU A 281 -17.77 -0.20 -14.83
C LEU A 281 -18.03 -0.39 -13.33
N ILE A 282 -17.74 -1.58 -12.81
CA ILE A 282 -17.77 -1.85 -11.37
C ILE A 282 -16.36 -1.61 -10.81
N PHE A 283 -16.20 -0.60 -9.98
CA PHE A 283 -14.99 -0.38 -9.18
C PHE A 283 -15.06 -1.28 -7.93
N GLY A 284 -14.23 -2.33 -7.90
CA GLY A 284 -14.05 -3.17 -6.71
C GLY A 284 -12.65 -2.96 -6.14
N SER A 285 -12.55 -2.58 -4.87
CA SER A 285 -11.31 -2.62 -4.10
C SER A 285 -11.05 -4.04 -3.62
N HIS A 286 -10.10 -4.74 -4.25
CA HIS A 286 -9.59 -6.02 -3.73
C HIS A 286 -8.29 -5.77 -2.96
N THR A 287 -8.36 -5.90 -1.63
CA THR A 287 -7.19 -6.11 -0.78
C THR A 287 -6.89 -7.61 -0.75
N THR A 288 -5.64 -7.96 -1.03
CA THR A 288 -5.09 -9.32 -0.87
C THR A 288 -4.61 -9.52 0.55
#